data_AF-W8BZZ7-F1
#
_entry.id   AF-W8BZZ7-F1
#
_cell.length_a   1.000
_cell.length_b   1.000
_cell.length_c   1.000
_cell.angle_alpha   90.00
_cell.angle_beta   90.00
_cell.angle_gamma   90.00
#
_symmetry.space_group_name_H-M   'P 1'
#
loop_
_entity.id
_entity.type
_entity.pdbx_description
1 polymer ?
#
loop_
_entity_poly.entity_id
_entity_poly.type
_entity_poly.pdbx_seq_one_letter_code
_entity_poly.pdbx_strand_id
1 'polypeptide(L)'
;MPARKKTGGGGGSGNTSDASKYDDDAYREKRQRNNDAVKKTRQKSKETATERKRNVERLKNENIKLEASIKEVKEHVETLKSLLLNNVQKKDHEIVLQRILNEATDDEGDSLDGT
;
A
#
# COMPACT_ATOMS: atom_id res chain seq x y z
N MET A 1 21.31 21.11 -27.84
CA MET A 1 21.90 19.76 -27.63
C MET A 1 22.95 19.53 -28.72
N PRO A 2 24.20 19.15 -28.42
CA PRO A 2 25.24 19.03 -29.45
C PRO A 2 25.17 17.66 -30.16
N ALA A 3 25.38 17.67 -31.48
CA ALA A 3 25.28 16.50 -32.35
C ALA A 3 26.50 15.57 -32.24
N ARG A 4 26.28 14.25 -32.26
CA ARG A 4 27.32 13.20 -32.23
C ARG A 4 28.10 13.17 -33.55
N LYS A 5 29.42 13.34 -33.43
CA LYS A 5 30.44 13.17 -34.48
C LYS A 5 30.37 11.76 -35.08
N LYS A 6 30.08 11.68 -36.38
CA LYS A 6 30.11 10.45 -37.19
C LYS A 6 31.57 10.19 -37.60
N THR A 7 32.24 9.25 -36.94
CA THR A 7 33.55 8.75 -37.41
C THR A 7 33.29 7.68 -38.47
N GLY A 8 33.48 8.06 -39.74
CA GLY A 8 33.68 7.12 -40.82
C GLY A 8 35.15 6.69 -40.93
N GLY A 9 35.38 5.62 -41.70
CA GLY A 9 36.69 5.14 -42.13
C GLY A 9 37.08 3.83 -41.42
N GLY A 10 37.50 2.77 -42.10
CA GLY A 10 37.79 2.59 -43.51
C GLY A 10 37.97 1.09 -43.80
N GLY A 11 37.74 0.71 -45.05
CA GLY A 11 38.05 -0.63 -45.55
C GLY A 11 39.56 -0.86 -45.58
N GLY A 12 39.97 -2.07 -45.24
CA GLY A 12 41.33 -2.57 -45.39
C GLY A 12 41.25 -4.00 -45.90
N SER A 13 41.23 -4.13 -47.22
CA SER A 13 41.50 -5.39 -47.93
C SER A 13 43.02 -5.57 -47.96
N GLY A 14 43.55 -6.69 -47.44
CA GLY A 14 44.98 -6.96 -47.46
C GLY A 14 45.44 -8.18 -46.65
N ASN A 15 45.25 -9.37 -47.21
CA ASN A 15 46.09 -10.58 -47.08
C ASN A 15 46.84 -10.86 -45.75
N THR A 16 46.23 -11.59 -44.80
CA THR A 16 46.89 -12.14 -43.59
C THR A 16 46.26 -13.48 -43.12
N SER A 17 46.40 -14.57 -43.88
CA SER A 17 45.56 -15.78 -43.73
C SER A 17 45.63 -16.58 -42.41
N ASP A 18 46.60 -16.36 -41.52
CA ASP A 18 46.71 -17.11 -40.24
C ASP A 18 46.52 -16.20 -39.00
N ALA A 19 47.16 -15.02 -38.99
CA ALA A 19 46.95 -14.02 -37.94
C ALA A 19 45.54 -13.38 -37.98
N SER A 20 44.94 -13.22 -39.17
CA SER A 20 43.54 -12.78 -39.26
C SER A 20 42.56 -13.80 -38.71
N LYS A 21 42.90 -15.10 -38.75
CA LYS A 21 42.02 -16.17 -38.30
C LYS A 21 41.94 -16.22 -36.77
N TYR A 22 43.09 -16.07 -36.10
CA TYR A 22 43.15 -15.91 -34.64
C TYR A 22 42.48 -14.61 -34.16
N ASP A 23 42.65 -13.50 -34.89
CA ASP A 23 41.99 -12.24 -34.54
C ASP A 23 40.47 -12.29 -34.85
N ASP A 24 40.06 -13.02 -35.89
CA ASP A 24 38.65 -13.27 -36.22
C ASP A 24 38.00 -14.20 -35.19
N ASP A 25 38.67 -15.26 -34.74
CA ASP A 25 38.16 -16.13 -33.68
C ASP A 25 38.07 -15.40 -32.33
N ALA A 26 39.09 -14.61 -31.96
CA ALA A 26 39.03 -13.75 -30.78
C ALA A 26 37.93 -12.68 -30.87
N TYR A 27 37.69 -12.13 -32.07
CA TYR A 27 36.60 -11.21 -32.34
C TYR A 27 35.24 -11.90 -32.20
N ARG A 28 35.07 -13.10 -32.78
CA ARG A 28 33.84 -13.89 -32.71
C ARG A 28 33.49 -14.22 -31.26
N GLU A 29 34.45 -14.63 -30.44
CA GLU A 29 34.22 -14.86 -29.01
C GLU A 29 33.79 -13.59 -28.27
N LYS A 30 34.48 -12.46 -28.49
CA LYS A 30 34.11 -11.17 -27.87
C LYS A 30 32.69 -10.76 -28.27
N ARG A 31 32.31 -10.95 -29.53
CA ARG A 31 30.95 -10.65 -30.04
C ARG A 31 29.92 -11.59 -29.47
N GLN A 32 30.22 -12.89 -29.37
CA GLN A 32 29.33 -13.87 -28.74
C GLN A 32 29.08 -13.50 -27.28
N ARG A 33 30.13 -13.24 -26.50
CA ARG A 33 30.01 -12.79 -25.10
C ARG A 33 29.20 -11.50 -24.97
N ASN A 34 29.40 -10.53 -25.87
CA ASN A 34 28.62 -9.30 -25.86
C ASN A 34 27.14 -9.56 -26.18
N ASN A 35 26.85 -10.37 -27.20
CA ASN A 35 25.48 -10.74 -27.57
C ASN A 35 24.77 -11.44 -26.39
N ASP A 36 25.46 -12.32 -25.69
CA ASP A 36 24.93 -13.02 -24.52
C ASP A 36 24.71 -12.06 -23.35
N ALA A 37 25.65 -11.14 -23.09
CA ALA A 37 25.49 -10.10 -22.08
C ALA A 37 24.30 -9.17 -22.39
N VAL A 38 24.10 -8.80 -23.66
CA VAL A 38 22.97 -7.98 -24.10
C VAL A 38 21.65 -8.72 -23.91
N LYS A 39 21.56 -10.00 -24.32
CA LYS A 39 20.38 -10.84 -24.08
C LYS A 39 20.05 -10.92 -22.60
N LYS A 40 21.04 -11.21 -21.75
CA LYS A 40 20.90 -11.27 -20.29
C LYS A 40 20.42 -9.94 -19.72
N THR A 41 20.96 -8.82 -20.19
CA THR A 41 20.58 -7.47 -19.72
C THR A 41 19.14 -7.13 -20.11
N ARG A 42 18.73 -7.44 -21.34
CA ARG A 42 17.35 -7.25 -21.79
C ARG A 42 16.37 -8.10 -21.01
N GLN A 43 16.71 -9.38 -20.79
CA GLN A 43 15.89 -10.29 -20.00
C GLN A 43 15.74 -9.79 -18.58
N LYS A 44 16.84 -9.44 -17.91
CA LYS A 44 16.81 -8.87 -16.55
C LYS A 44 15.95 -7.61 -16.48
N SER A 45 16.08 -6.71 -17.46
CA SER A 45 15.26 -5.49 -17.51
C SER A 45 13.76 -5.80 -17.62
N LYS A 46 13.40 -6.77 -18.48
CA LYS A 46 12.01 -7.24 -18.62
C LYS A 46 11.51 -7.88 -17.32
N GLU A 47 12.30 -8.76 -16.72
CA GLU A 47 11.97 -9.42 -15.45
C GLU A 47 11.73 -8.39 -14.35
N THR A 48 12.65 -7.45 -14.14
CA THR A 48 12.51 -6.38 -13.15
C THR A 48 11.27 -5.52 -13.40
N ALA A 49 10.95 -5.20 -14.66
CA ALA A 49 9.73 -4.46 -14.97
C ALA A 49 8.46 -5.26 -14.62
N THR A 50 8.43 -6.56 -14.92
CA THR A 50 7.31 -7.43 -14.56
C THR A 50 7.17 -7.61 -13.05
N GLU A 51 8.29 -7.75 -12.34
CA GLU A 51 8.32 -7.89 -10.89
C GLU A 51 7.81 -6.62 -10.21
N ARG A 52 8.24 -5.44 -10.65
CA ARG A 52 7.70 -4.16 -10.17
C ARG A 52 6.20 -4.07 -10.38
N LYS A 53 5.69 -4.48 -11.54
CA LYS A 53 4.24 -4.50 -11.81
C LYS A 53 3.50 -5.42 -10.81
N ARG A 54 4.00 -6.63 -10.60
CA ARG A 54 3.44 -7.57 -9.60
C ARG A 54 3.47 -7.00 -8.19
N ASN A 55 4.56 -6.33 -7.81
CA ASN A 55 4.67 -5.69 -6.49
C ASN A 55 3.65 -4.57 -6.31
N VAL A 56 3.42 -3.75 -7.34
CA VAL A 56 2.37 -2.71 -7.30
C VAL A 56 0.99 -3.34 -7.15
N GLU A 57 0.69 -4.42 -7.89
CA GLU A 57 -0.59 -5.14 -7.78
C GLU A 57 -0.77 -5.74 -6.37
N ARG A 58 0.27 -6.38 -5.82
CA ARG A 58 0.26 -6.91 -4.45
C ARG A 58 -0.01 -5.81 -3.41
N LEU A 59 0.72 -4.69 -3.49
CA LEU A 59 0.57 -3.58 -2.56
C LEU A 59 -0.83 -2.94 -2.65
N LYS A 60 -1.42 -2.85 -3.85
CA LYS A 60 -2.80 -2.39 -4.02
C LYS A 60 -3.79 -3.30 -3.29
N ASN A 61 -3.65 -4.61 -3.46
CA ASN A 61 -4.53 -5.57 -2.80
C ASN A 61 -4.36 -5.55 -1.27
N GLU A 62 -3.12 -5.41 -0.78
CA GLU A 62 -2.84 -5.25 0.64
C GLU A 62 -3.45 -3.97 1.20
N ASN A 63 -3.35 -2.84 0.50
CA ASN A 63 -4.01 -1.60 0.91
C ASN A 63 -5.53 -1.75 1.00
N ILE A 64 -6.17 -2.37 0.00
CA ILE A 64 -7.63 -2.63 0.04
C ILE A 64 -7.99 -3.44 1.29
N LYS A 65 -7.22 -4.49 1.60
CA LYS A 65 -7.45 -5.32 2.78
C LYS A 65 -7.26 -4.54 4.09
N LEU A 66 -6.21 -3.71 4.16
CA LEU A 66 -5.92 -2.87 5.33
C LEU A 66 -7.00 -1.81 5.51
N GLU A 67 -7.44 -1.16 4.45
CA GLU A 67 -8.54 -0.18 4.49
C GLU A 67 -9.84 -0.80 4.98
N ALA A 68 -10.18 -2.01 4.53
CA ALA A 68 -11.33 -2.75 5.03
C ALA A 68 -11.24 -3.05 6.54
N SER A 69 -10.07 -3.52 6.99
CA SER A 69 -9.84 -3.78 8.42
C SER A 69 -9.91 -2.51 9.28
N ILE A 70 -9.35 -1.39 8.79
CA ILE A 70 -9.46 -0.09 9.47
C ILE A 70 -10.93 0.33 9.57
N LYS A 71 -11.72 0.15 8.51
CA LYS A 71 -13.14 0.49 8.51
C LYS A 71 -13.91 -0.34 9.53
N GLU A 72 -13.71 -1.65 9.53
CA GLU A 72 -14.32 -2.59 10.48
C GLU A 72 -14.00 -2.21 11.94
N VAL A 73 -12.72 -1.97 12.24
CA VAL A 73 -12.31 -1.56 13.60
C VAL A 73 -12.95 -0.23 14.00
N LYS A 74 -13.06 0.74 13.09
CA LYS A 74 -13.75 2.01 13.37
C LYS A 74 -15.23 1.81 13.67
N GLU A 75 -15.92 0.95 12.92
CA GLU A 75 -17.32 0.58 13.17
C GLU A 75 -17.50 -0.08 14.54
N HIS A 76 -16.58 -0.97 14.93
CA HIS A 76 -16.59 -1.59 16.26
C HIS A 76 -16.39 -0.55 17.37
N VAL A 77 -15.48 0.42 17.18
CA VAL A 77 -15.25 1.50 18.15
C VAL A 77 -16.47 2.41 18.30
N GLU A 78 -17.09 2.83 17.19
CA GLU A 78 -18.30 3.66 17.26
C GLU A 78 -19.46 2.89 17.90
N THR A 79 -19.62 1.60 17.61
CA THR A 79 -20.62 0.75 18.27
C THR A 79 -20.42 0.71 19.78
N LEU A 80 -19.17 0.47 20.24
CA LEU A 80 -18.84 0.47 21.66
C LEU A 80 -19.10 1.82 22.31
N LYS A 81 -18.73 2.92 21.64
CA LYS A 81 -18.97 4.28 22.10
C LYS A 81 -20.47 4.57 22.23
N SER A 82 -21.29 4.18 21.26
CA SER A 82 -22.74 4.29 21.33
C SER A 82 -23.32 3.49 22.49
N LEU A 83 -22.85 2.26 22.74
CA LEU A 83 -23.29 1.45 23.88
C LEU A 83 -22.95 2.13 25.21
N LEU A 84 -21.73 2.66 25.37
CA LEU A 84 -21.34 3.38 26.59
C LEU A 84 -22.21 4.63 26.81
N LEU A 85 -22.35 5.48 25.78
CA LEU A 85 -23.11 6.73 25.89
C LEU A 85 -24.60 6.47 26.18
N ASN A 86 -25.21 5.49 25.51
CA ASN A 86 -26.60 5.12 25.77
C ASN A 86 -26.80 4.62 27.21
N ASN A 87 -25.83 3.90 27.78
CA ASN A 87 -25.90 3.44 29.17
C ASN A 87 -25.72 4.59 30.18
N VAL A 88 -24.92 5.60 29.85
CA VAL A 88 -24.81 6.82 30.67
C VAL A 88 -26.14 7.57 30.66
N GLN A 89 -26.73 7.78 29.48
CA GLN A 89 -28.05 8.44 29.38
C GLN A 89 -29.13 7.68 30.14
N LYS A 90 -29.17 6.34 30.06
CA LYS A 90 -30.10 5.52 30.86
C LYS A 90 -29.97 5.76 32.37
N LYS A 91 -28.74 5.89 32.89
CA LYS A 91 -28.53 6.23 34.31
C LYS A 91 -29.02 7.63 34.65
N ASP A 92 -28.78 8.61 33.77
CA ASP A 92 -29.29 9.97 33.96
C ASP A 92 -30.83 9.99 33.97
N HIS A 93 -31.47 9.24 33.07
CA HIS A 93 -32.92 9.06 33.06
C HIS A 93 -33.42 8.36 34.35
N GLU A 94 -32.71 7.35 34.84
CA GLU A 94 -33.06 6.65 36.08
C GLU A 94 -32.95 7.56 37.31
N ILE A 95 -31.94 8.43 37.36
CA ILE A 95 -31.80 9.45 38.42
C ILE A 95 -32.97 10.44 38.38
N VAL A 96 -33.36 10.90 37.19
CA VAL A 96 -34.52 11.80 37.03
C VAL A 96 -35.81 11.12 37.47
N LEU A 97 -36.01 9.84 37.10
CA LEU A 97 -37.18 9.07 37.53
C LEU A 97 -37.21 8.88 39.05
N GLN A 98 -36.09 8.54 39.68
CA GLN A 98 -36.02 8.43 41.15
C GLN A 98 -36.29 9.76 41.84
N ARG A 99 -35.81 10.88 41.27
CA ARG A 99 -36.12 12.21 41.80
C ARG A 99 -37.61 12.52 41.74
N ILE A 100 -38.26 12.27 40.60
CA ILE A 100 -39.71 12.47 40.43
C ILE A 100 -40.51 11.56 41.37
N LEU A 101 -40.10 10.29 41.52
CA LEU A 101 -40.76 9.35 42.44
C LEU A 101 -40.63 9.78 43.91
N ASN A 102 -39.49 10.33 44.32
CA ASN A 102 -39.26 10.78 45.69
C ASN A 102 -39.91 12.14 45.98
N GLU A 103 -40.03 13.02 44.97
CA GLU A 103 -40.68 14.34 45.10
C GLU A 103 -42.21 14.21 45.31
N ALA A 104 -42.81 13.08 44.90
CA ALA A 104 -44.22 12.77 45.12
C ALA A 104 -44.54 12.18 46.51
N THR A 105 -43.53 11.88 47.35
CA THR A 105 -43.74 11.29 48.69
C THR A 105 -43.62 12.29 49.84
N ASP A 106 -43.27 13.55 49.56
CA ASP A 106 -43.12 14.59 50.59
C ASP A 106 -44.42 15.42 50.82
N ASP A 107 -45.54 15.06 50.18
CA ASP A 107 -46.85 15.73 50.31
C ASP A 107 -47.84 14.94 51.21
N GLU A 108 -47.34 14.14 52.15
CA GLU A 108 -48.10 13.60 53.29
C GLU A 108 -47.92 14.53 54.50
N GLY A 109 -48.47 15.73 54.38
CA GLY A 109 -48.26 16.82 55.33
C GLY A 109 -49.38 17.85 55.34
N ASP A 110 -50.64 17.45 55.27
CA ASP A 110 -51.72 18.31 55.76
C ASP A 110 -52.58 17.57 56.78
N SER A 111 -52.14 17.69 58.03
CA SER A 111 -52.91 17.40 59.22
C SER A 111 -54.16 18.28 59.23
N LEU A 112 -55.31 17.71 58.90
CA LEU A 112 -56.61 18.31 59.18
C LEU A 112 -56.90 18.21 60.70
N ASP A 113 -56.40 19.19 61.46
CA ASP A 113 -56.97 19.57 62.76
C ASP A 113 -57.64 20.94 62.60
N GLY A 114 -58.91 21.05 62.98
CA GLY A 114 -59.58 22.34 63.02
C GLY A 114 -61.09 22.32 62.83
N THR A 115 -61.78 22.18 63.97
CA THR A 115 -63.19 22.52 64.31
C THR A 115 -64.30 21.56 63.95
#